data_AF-I3CR28-F1
#
_entry.id   AF-I3CR28-F1
#
_cell.length_a   1.000
_cell.length_b   1.000
_cell.length_c   1.000
_cell.angle_alpha   90.00
_cell.angle_beta   90.00
_cell.angle_gamma   90.00
#
_symmetry.space_group_name_H-M   'P 1'
#
loop_
_entity.id
_entity.type
_entity.pdbx_description
1 polymer ?
#
loop_
_entity_poly.entity_id
_entity_poly.type
_entity_poly.pdbx_seq_one_letter_code
_entity_poly.pdbx_strand_id
1 'polypeptide(L)'
;MVPSADRVVSLAPSGDNPPLAQRIPALLAEMDAEHREVLESVAALAVVPPTQFAAAYGALVAQIEQGFREEEKMMDAIGYSEIRAHRRDHAELLALLHRLRPYLEDGNAPLADIVMGMIPAMLVRHMAGMDQALALALRMQGGAAERH
;
A
#
# COMPACT_ATOMS: atom_id res chain seq x y z
N MET A 1 10.50 46.10 -40.34
CA MET A 1 9.34 45.87 -39.46
C MET A 1 8.99 44.39 -39.58
N VAL A 2 9.06 43.67 -38.46
CA VAL A 2 9.30 42.21 -38.33
C VAL A 2 8.09 41.36 -38.75
N PRO A 3 8.27 40.18 -39.39
CA PRO A 3 7.16 39.25 -39.60
C PRO A 3 6.85 38.49 -38.30
N SER A 4 5.57 38.46 -37.92
CA SER A 4 5.08 37.82 -36.70
C SER A 4 5.32 36.32 -36.75
N ALA A 5 5.94 35.82 -35.69
CA ALA A 5 6.45 34.47 -35.56
C ALA A 5 5.36 33.39 -35.56
N ASP A 6 5.76 32.31 -36.21
CA ASP A 6 5.24 30.96 -36.22
C ASP A 6 4.71 30.50 -34.85
N ARG A 7 3.47 30.02 -34.82
CA ARG A 7 2.84 29.49 -33.61
C ARG A 7 3.29 28.04 -33.45
N VAL A 8 4.37 27.84 -32.71
CA VAL A 8 4.86 26.51 -32.33
C VAL A 8 3.76 25.86 -31.47
N VAL A 9 3.01 24.92 -32.07
CA VAL A 9 2.17 23.99 -31.32
C VAL A 9 3.12 23.09 -30.54
N SER A 10 3.26 23.39 -29.25
CA SER A 10 3.91 22.48 -28.30
C SER A 10 2.97 21.30 -28.10
N LEU A 11 3.21 20.22 -28.84
CA LEU A 11 2.70 18.89 -28.53
C LEU A 11 3.39 18.47 -27.23
N ALA A 12 2.69 18.57 -26.11
CA ALA A 12 3.06 17.84 -24.92
C ALA A 12 3.21 16.35 -25.31
N PRO A 13 4.24 15.63 -24.82
CA PRO A 13 4.32 14.21 -25.09
C PRO A 13 3.08 13.56 -24.47
N SER A 14 2.24 12.94 -25.31
CA SER A 14 1.32 11.91 -24.87
C SER A 14 2.17 10.89 -24.13
N GLY A 15 2.14 10.94 -22.80
CA GLY A 15 2.74 9.92 -21.98
C GLY A 15 1.89 8.67 -22.17
N ASP A 16 2.20 7.90 -23.21
CA ASP A 16 1.59 6.59 -23.44
C ASP A 16 1.97 5.72 -22.24
N ASN A 17 1.11 5.73 -21.23
CA ASN A 17 1.25 4.88 -20.07
C ASN A 17 1.10 3.45 -20.57
N PRO A 18 2.10 2.56 -20.37
CA PRO A 18 2.06 1.23 -20.93
C PRO A 18 0.76 0.51 -20.50
N PRO A 19 0.19 -0.35 -21.38
CA PRO A 19 -0.99 -1.14 -21.05
C PRO A 19 -0.83 -1.85 -19.70
N LEU A 20 -1.91 -1.95 -18.94
CA LEU A 20 -1.90 -2.51 -17.57
C LEU A 20 -1.15 -3.84 -17.50
N ALA A 21 -1.34 -4.73 -18.47
CA ALA A 21 -0.66 -6.01 -18.54
C ALA A 21 0.87 -5.92 -18.50
N GLN A 22 1.47 -4.95 -19.20
CA GLN A 22 2.92 -4.74 -19.21
C GLN A 22 3.44 -4.17 -17.88
N ARG A 23 2.56 -3.54 -17.09
CA ARG A 23 2.88 -2.96 -15.78
C ARG A 23 2.74 -3.95 -14.64
N ILE A 24 2.01 -5.06 -14.82
CA ILE A 24 1.73 -6.03 -13.76
C ILE A 24 2.98 -6.58 -13.09
N PRO A 25 4.07 -6.95 -13.80
CA PRO A 25 5.29 -7.38 -13.13
C PRO A 25 5.89 -6.31 -12.20
N ALA A 26 5.86 -5.04 -12.61
CA ALA A 26 6.32 -3.93 -11.80
C ALA A 26 5.41 -3.68 -10.59
N LEU A 27 4.08 -3.70 -10.79
CA LEU A 27 3.10 -3.56 -9.71
C LEU A 27 3.25 -4.63 -8.62
N LEU A 28 3.50 -5.89 -9.02
CA LEU A 28 3.75 -6.98 -8.07
C LEU A 28 5.06 -6.78 -7.31
N ALA A 29 6.12 -6.32 -7.99
CA ALA A 29 7.39 -6.02 -7.34
C ALA A 29 7.31 -4.82 -6.38
N GLU A 30 6.52 -3.81 -6.73
CA GLU A 30 6.20 -2.67 -5.86
C GLU A 30 5.43 -3.13 -4.62
N MET A 31 4.40 -3.98 -4.77
CA MET A 31 3.65 -4.56 -3.65
C MET A 31 4.56 -5.40 -2.72
N ASP A 32 5.42 -6.26 -3.29
CA ASP A 32 6.39 -7.05 -2.52
C ASP A 32 7.41 -6.18 -1.77
N ALA A 33 7.82 -5.05 -2.36
CA ALA A 33 8.72 -4.09 -1.73
C ALA A 33 8.03 -3.37 -0.57
N GLU A 34 6.81 -2.89 -0.79
CA GLU A 34 6.02 -2.21 0.22
C GLU A 34 5.70 -3.11 1.42
N HIS A 35 5.31 -4.37 1.19
CA HIS A 35 5.11 -5.34 2.26
C HIS A 35 6.38 -5.57 3.08
N ARG A 36 7.54 -5.66 2.42
CA ARG A 36 8.83 -5.79 3.11
C ARG A 36 9.12 -4.57 3.97
N GLU A 37 8.95 -3.38 3.42
CA GLU A 37 9.17 -2.12 4.15
C GLU A 37 8.23 -2.00 5.37
N VAL A 38 6.97 -2.44 5.25
CA VAL A 38 6.03 -2.45 6.39
C VAL A 38 6.52 -3.41 7.48
N LEU A 39 6.96 -4.61 7.12
CA LEU A 39 7.49 -5.59 8.08
C LEU A 39 8.81 -5.12 8.72
N GLU A 40 9.66 -4.41 7.97
CA GLU A 40 10.86 -3.77 8.50
C GLU A 40 10.51 -2.65 9.49
N SER A 41 9.54 -1.79 9.17
CA SER A 41 9.02 -0.77 10.09
C SER A 41 8.44 -1.38 11.38
N VAL A 42 7.72 -2.51 11.27
CA VAL A 42 7.22 -3.27 12.43
C VAL A 42 8.37 -3.80 13.28
N ALA A 43 9.42 -4.35 12.67
CA ALA A 43 10.59 -4.84 13.38
C ALA A 43 11.36 -3.69 14.06
N ALA A 44 11.49 -2.54 13.40
CA ALA A 44 12.14 -1.34 13.95
C ALA A 44 11.36 -0.78 15.15
N LEU A 45 10.03 -0.83 15.11
CA LEU A 45 9.16 -0.38 16.20
C LEU A 45 9.42 -1.17 17.50
N ALA A 46 9.83 -2.43 17.42
CA ALA A 46 10.11 -3.28 18.58
C ALA A 46 11.35 -2.83 19.39
N VAL A 47 12.24 -2.04 18.80
CA VAL A 47 13.53 -1.63 19.40
C VAL A 47 13.68 -0.12 19.54
N VAL A 48 12.67 0.65 19.13
CA VAL A 48 12.72 2.12 19.21
C VAL A 48 12.60 2.57 20.68
N PRO A 49 13.29 3.65 21.10
CA PRO A 49 13.13 4.18 22.45
C PRO A 49 11.68 4.56 22.76
N PRO A 50 11.19 4.41 24.01
CA PRO A 50 9.81 4.75 24.37
C PRO A 50 9.40 6.18 23.99
N THR A 51 10.33 7.13 24.05
CA THR A 51 10.12 8.53 23.67
C THR A 51 9.87 8.75 22.17
N GLN A 52 10.24 7.77 21.34
CA GLN A 52 10.09 7.81 19.89
C GLN A 52 9.00 6.84 19.38
N PHE A 53 8.49 5.97 20.25
CA PHE A 53 7.53 4.92 19.89
C PHE A 53 6.27 5.47 19.22
N ALA A 54 5.63 6.48 19.83
CA ALA A 54 4.39 7.04 19.29
C ALA A 54 4.58 7.65 17.88
N ALA A 55 5.72 8.31 17.65
CA ALA A 55 6.05 8.88 16.35
C ALA A 55 6.33 7.78 15.31
N ALA A 56 7.11 6.76 15.66
CA ALA A 56 7.40 5.62 14.79
C ALA A 56 6.12 4.81 14.47
N TYR A 57 5.25 4.62 15.46
CA TYR A 57 3.93 4.00 15.28
C TYR A 57 3.07 4.80 14.29
N GLY A 58 3.00 6.13 14.45
CA GLY A 58 2.26 6.99 13.53
C GLY A 58 2.79 6.90 12.09
N ALA A 59 4.10 6.80 11.91
CA ALA A 59 4.71 6.60 10.60
C ALA A 59 4.36 5.23 9.99
N LEU A 60 4.38 4.16 10.79
CA LEU A 60 3.94 2.83 10.36
C LEU A 60 2.46 2.84 9.92
N VAL A 61 1.57 3.48 10.68
CA VAL A 61 0.15 3.58 10.29
C VAL A 61 0.01 4.31 8.95
N ALA A 62 0.71 5.43 8.76
CA ALA A 62 0.68 6.17 7.50
C ALA A 62 1.22 5.36 6.31
N GLN A 63 2.23 4.52 6.53
CA GLN A 63 2.77 3.60 5.53
C GLN A 63 1.74 2.53 5.15
N ILE A 64 1.10 1.89 6.12
CA ILE A 64 0.06 0.88 5.87
C ILE A 64 -1.13 1.48 5.11
N GLU A 65 -1.58 2.68 5.49
CA GLU A 65 -2.64 3.38 4.77
C GLU A 65 -2.28 3.67 3.31
N GLN A 66 -1.00 3.97 3.05
CA GLN A 66 -0.54 4.24 1.70
C GLN A 66 -0.56 2.96 0.85
N GLY A 67 -0.11 1.83 1.39
CA GLY A 67 -0.18 0.55 0.69
C GLY A 67 -1.59 0.12 0.37
N PHE A 68 -2.50 0.23 1.35
CA PHE A 68 -3.91 -0.04 1.11
C PHE A 68 -4.50 0.83 0.00
N ARG A 69 -4.12 2.11 -0.09
CA ARG A 69 -4.55 2.98 -1.20
C ARG A 69 -4.01 2.52 -2.55
N GLU A 70 -2.75 2.08 -2.63
CA GLU A 70 -2.19 1.59 -3.90
C GLU A 70 -2.80 0.24 -4.29
N GLU A 71 -2.99 -0.68 -3.35
CA GLU A 71 -3.69 -1.94 -3.58
C GLU A 71 -5.13 -1.74 -4.04
N GLU A 72 -5.84 -0.79 -3.45
CA GLU A 72 -7.20 -0.45 -3.90
C GLU A 72 -7.24 0.10 -5.32
N LYS A 73 -6.26 0.90 -5.73
CA LYS A 73 -6.15 1.34 -7.13
C LYS A 73 -5.86 0.16 -8.06
N MET A 74 -5.02 -0.79 -7.64
CA MET A 74 -4.77 -2.02 -8.41
C MET A 74 -6.05 -2.83 -8.56
N MET A 75 -6.82 -3.00 -7.49
CA MET A 75 -8.11 -3.69 -7.50
C MET A 75 -9.12 -3.03 -8.45
N ASP A 76 -9.25 -1.70 -8.39
CA ASP A 76 -10.13 -0.95 -9.30
C ASP A 76 -9.68 -1.13 -10.76
N ALA A 77 -8.37 -1.07 -11.03
CA ALA A 77 -7.81 -1.15 -12.38
C ALA A 77 -8.07 -2.50 -13.07
N ILE A 78 -8.13 -3.61 -12.33
CA ILE A 78 -8.43 -4.94 -12.87
C ILE A 78 -9.89 -5.36 -12.72
N GLY A 79 -10.75 -4.53 -12.11
CA GLY A 79 -12.13 -4.89 -11.79
C GLY A 79 -12.22 -6.10 -10.85
N TYR A 80 -11.39 -6.10 -9.79
CA TYR A 80 -11.28 -7.22 -8.85
C TYR A 80 -12.62 -7.58 -8.20
N SER A 81 -13.01 -8.86 -8.24
CA SER A 81 -14.36 -9.30 -7.81
C SER A 81 -14.60 -9.10 -6.31
N GLU A 82 -13.57 -9.32 -5.49
CA GLU A 82 -13.67 -9.28 -4.02
C GLU A 82 -13.34 -7.90 -3.44
N ILE A 83 -13.31 -6.84 -4.26
CA ILE A 83 -12.89 -5.50 -3.85
C ILE A 83 -13.63 -4.95 -2.62
N ARG A 84 -14.93 -5.28 -2.47
CA ARG A 84 -15.72 -4.84 -1.31
C ARG A 84 -15.27 -5.53 -0.02
N ALA A 85 -14.98 -6.82 -0.07
CA ALA A 85 -14.50 -7.57 1.07
C ALA A 85 -13.08 -7.09 1.45
N HIS A 86 -12.23 -6.85 0.47
CA HIS A 86 -10.86 -6.40 0.68
C HIS A 86 -10.80 -5.00 1.31
N ARG A 87 -11.52 -4.02 0.75
CA ARG A 87 -11.63 -2.67 1.33
C ARG A 87 -12.19 -2.66 2.75
N ARG A 88 -13.09 -3.60 3.05
CA ARG A 88 -13.63 -3.75 4.40
C ARG A 88 -12.56 -4.22 5.38
N ASP A 89 -11.75 -5.21 5.00
CA ASP A 89 -10.65 -5.71 5.84
C ASP A 89 -9.61 -4.59 6.09
N HIS A 90 -9.24 -3.82 5.06
CA HIS A 90 -8.43 -2.60 5.21
C HIS A 90 -9.02 -1.64 6.25
N ALA A 91 -10.31 -1.31 6.11
CA ALA A 91 -10.97 -0.36 6.99
C ALA A 91 -11.03 -0.85 8.45
N GLU A 92 -11.28 -2.15 8.66
CA GLU A 92 -11.29 -2.76 10.00
C GLU A 92 -9.89 -2.74 10.63
N LEU A 93 -8.84 -3.05 9.86
CA LEU A 93 -7.45 -2.98 10.30
C LEU A 93 -7.05 -1.54 10.65
N LEU A 94 -7.30 -0.58 9.77
CA LEU A 94 -6.99 0.83 10.01
C LEU A 94 -7.78 1.39 11.20
N ALA A 95 -9.05 1.04 11.36
CA ALA A 95 -9.85 1.48 12.50
C ALA A 95 -9.25 1.00 13.84
N LEU A 96 -8.72 -0.23 13.87
CA LEU A 96 -8.01 -0.75 15.04
C LEU A 96 -6.71 0.02 15.32
N LEU A 97 -5.88 0.25 14.29
CA LEU A 97 -4.63 1.00 14.43
C LEU A 97 -4.88 2.43 14.95
N HIS A 98 -5.85 3.13 14.36
CA HIS A 98 -6.21 4.49 14.79
C HIS A 98 -6.79 4.54 16.20
N ARG A 99 -7.54 3.51 16.62
CA ARG A 99 -8.07 3.44 17.99
C ARG A 99 -6.96 3.31 19.03
N LEU A 100 -5.83 2.68 18.69
CA LEU A 100 -4.71 2.46 19.61
C LEU A 100 -3.86 3.72 19.79
N ARG A 101 -3.78 4.57 18.76
CA ARG A 101 -2.87 5.73 18.71
C ARG A 101 -2.92 6.67 19.93
N PRO A 102 -4.09 7.16 20.41
CA PRO A 102 -4.11 8.10 21.55
C PRO A 102 -3.49 7.53 22.82
N TYR A 103 -3.70 6.23 23.07
CA TYR A 103 -3.17 5.56 24.25
C TYR A 103 -1.65 5.37 24.18
N LEU A 104 -1.09 5.24 22.98
CA LEU A 104 0.35 5.14 22.75
C LEU A 104 1.03 6.51 22.87
N GLU A 105 0.35 7.58 22.45
CA GLU A 105 0.80 8.96 22.62
C GLU A 105 0.87 9.37 24.11
N ASP A 106 -0.01 8.83 24.95
CA ASP A 106 0.01 9.01 26.41
C ASP A 106 1.11 8.19 27.13
N GLY A 107 1.91 7.40 26.41
CA GLY A 107 3.03 6.63 26.96
C GLY A 107 2.63 5.36 27.70
N ASN A 108 1.48 4.76 27.39
CA ASN A 108 0.99 3.53 28.02
C ASN A 108 1.81 2.30 27.57
N ALA A 109 2.95 2.04 28.25
CA ALA A 109 3.87 0.96 27.92
C ALA A 109 3.23 -0.45 27.87
N PRO A 110 2.36 -0.86 28.82
CA PRO A 110 1.66 -2.14 28.73
C PRO A 110 0.81 -2.32 27.46
N LEU A 111 0.23 -1.23 26.94
CA LEU A 111 -0.52 -1.30 25.69
C LEU A 111 0.43 -1.48 24.49
N ALA A 112 1.58 -0.82 24.48
CA ALA A 112 2.58 -0.98 23.42
C ALA A 112 3.02 -2.44 23.25
N ASP A 113 3.22 -3.17 24.35
CA ASP A 113 3.56 -4.61 24.31
C ASP A 113 2.43 -5.46 23.69
N ILE A 114 1.17 -5.18 24.05
CA ILE A 114 0.00 -5.86 23.47
C ILE A 114 -0.10 -5.57 21.97
N VAL A 115 0.11 -4.31 21.57
CA VAL A 115 0.13 -3.89 20.17
C VAL A 115 1.20 -4.65 19.38
N MET A 116 2.41 -4.74 19.92
CA MET A 116 3.52 -5.47 19.28
C MET A 116 3.29 -6.99 19.22
N GLY A 117 2.49 -7.56 20.12
CA GLY A 117 2.06 -8.96 20.03
C GLY A 117 1.00 -9.23 18.94
N MET A 118 0.26 -8.21 18.49
CA MET A 118 -0.89 -8.37 17.61
C MET A 118 -0.66 -7.90 16.17
N ILE A 119 -0.06 -6.72 15.98
CA ILE A 119 0.10 -6.09 14.66
C ILE A 119 0.85 -6.98 13.66
N PRO A 120 2.02 -7.57 14.00
CA PRO A 120 2.76 -8.38 13.03
C PRO A 120 1.92 -9.56 12.51
N ALA A 121 1.24 -10.28 13.41
CA ALA A 121 0.41 -11.42 13.04
C ALA A 121 -0.81 -11.02 12.21
N MET A 122 -1.36 -9.84 12.45
CA MET A 122 -2.47 -9.29 11.67
C MET A 122 -2.06 -8.97 10.24
N LEU A 123 -0.95 -8.24 10.06
CA LEU A 123 -0.43 -7.86 8.75
C LEU A 123 -0.01 -9.09 7.95
N VAL A 124 0.73 -10.03 8.55
CA VAL A 124 1.14 -11.26 7.87
C VAL A 124 -0.06 -12.08 7.41
N ARG A 125 -1.12 -12.15 8.23
CA ARG A 125 -2.36 -12.87 7.84
C ARG A 125 -3.06 -12.19 6.66
N HIS A 126 -3.12 -10.86 6.65
CA HIS A 126 -3.69 -10.09 5.56
C HIS A 126 -2.90 -10.35 4.25
N MET A 127 -1.58 -10.15 4.29
CA MET A 127 -0.66 -10.39 3.17
C MET A 127 -0.74 -11.80 2.59
N ALA A 128 -0.70 -12.82 3.46
CA ALA A 128 -0.78 -14.22 3.04
C ALA A 128 -2.18 -14.67 2.58
N GLY A 129 -3.21 -13.84 2.82
CA GLY A 129 -4.60 -14.16 2.52
C GLY A 129 -5.13 -13.35 1.34
N MET A 130 -5.42 -12.07 1.59
CA MET A 130 -6.11 -11.20 0.64
C MET A 130 -5.16 -10.68 -0.44
N ASP A 131 -3.96 -10.25 -0.06
CA ASP A 131 -3.00 -9.65 -1.00
C ASP A 131 -2.43 -10.74 -1.92
N GLN A 132 -2.21 -11.95 -1.40
CA GLN A 132 -1.85 -13.10 -2.23
C GLN A 132 -2.95 -13.43 -3.26
N ALA A 133 -4.24 -13.30 -2.90
CA ALA A 133 -5.34 -13.51 -3.83
C ALA A 133 -5.40 -12.39 -4.89
N LEU A 134 -5.12 -11.13 -4.51
CA LEU A 134 -4.99 -10.01 -5.45
C LEU A 134 -3.80 -10.21 -6.40
N ALA A 135 -2.64 -10.63 -5.90
CA ALA A 135 -1.46 -10.92 -6.70
C ALA A 135 -1.74 -11.99 -7.76
N LEU A 136 -2.47 -13.05 -7.39
CA LEU A 136 -2.88 -14.09 -8.34
C LEU A 136 -3.80 -13.51 -9.43
N ALA A 137 -4.78 -12.68 -9.07
CA ALA A 137 -5.67 -12.03 -10.03
C ALA A 137 -4.90 -11.12 -11.00
N LEU A 138 -3.94 -10.32 -10.49
CA LEU A 138 -3.04 -9.51 -11.31
C LEU A 138 -2.26 -10.37 -12.32
N ARG A 139 -1.65 -11.47 -11.86
CA ARG A 139 -0.90 -12.39 -12.75
C ARG A 139 -1.78 -12.98 -13.86
N MET A 140 -3.05 -13.30 -13.56
CA MET A 140 -3.99 -13.81 -14.56
C MET A 140 -4.30 -12.77 -15.63
N GLN A 141 -4.41 -11.49 -15.28
CA GLN A 141 -4.61 -10.39 -16.24
C GLN A 141 -3.37 -10.18 -17.12
N GLY A 142 -2.16 -10.29 -16.56
CA GLY A 142 -0.90 -10.16 -17.31
C GLY A 142 -0.72 -11.27 -18.34
N GLY A 143 -0.92 -12.53 -17.92
CA GLY A 143 -0.81 -13.68 -18.83
C GLY A 143 -1.92 -13.76 -19.88
N ALA A 144 -3.11 -13.19 -19.62
CA ALA A 144 -4.17 -13.12 -20.61
C ALA A 144 -3.82 -12.19 -21.78
N ALA A 145 -3.08 -11.11 -21.53
CA ALA A 145 -2.67 -10.16 -22.54
C ALA A 145 -1.52 -10.64 -23.43
N GLU A 146 -0.67 -11.56 -22.97
CA GLU A 146 0.41 -12.15 -23.78
C GLU A 146 -0.09 -13.19 -24.80
N ARG A 147 -1.34 -13.65 -24.67
CA ARG A 147 -1.95 -14.68 -25.52
C ARG A 147 -2.80 -14.13 -26.68
N HIS A 148 -2.83 -12.81 -26.86
CA HIS A 148 -3.54 -12.10 -27.93
C HIS A 148 -2.54 -11.32 -28.78
#